data_AF-A0A2V8DJ13-F1
#
_entry.id   AF-A0A2V8DJ13-F1
#
_cell.length_a   1.000
_cell.length_b   1.000
_cell.length_c   1.000
_cell.angle_alpha   90.00
_cell.angle_beta   90.00
_cell.angle_gamma   90.00
#
_symmetry.space_group_name_H-M   'P 1'
#
loop_
_entity.id
_entity.type
_entity.pdbx_description
1 polymer ?
#
loop_
_entity_poly.entity_id
_entity_poly.type
_entity_poly.pdbx_seq_one_letter_code
_entity_poly.pdbx_strand_id
1 'polypeptide(L)'
;AVASSDSATYRDLVDALGPNFEGGYFLYRFSDPTYVVAQAVVRAVAGTVLRGGGRAIDICGGSGHLTRSLLELSSETPVLADLYFAKIWLARRFTAPGCEPVCCDGNAPLPFARGAFRYAMCSDAFQYIWTKRQFVAEMVRLIGDDTAGAVVINHTHNQRTWSPSHGQPLTPEGYRDLFETLEPRLFGETGLLADVVKGGPLDLGRRDSGETLDADPALTIVGTRRPDVFAPHRLAPPPSDARGELRVNPLYVLDSDADPAGYRLRFPSEDYEQEYGACRQYLPDRVTIDRASLAALDAGRLPSGLLDLARRRVIVDLPKNYY
;
A
#
# COMPACT_ATOMS: atom_id res chain seq x y z
N ALA A 1 9.77 -19.14 -20.68
CA ALA A 1 10.52 -20.03 -19.77
C ALA A 1 10.30 -19.64 -18.30
N VAL A 2 10.64 -18.42 -17.86
CA VAL A 2 10.45 -17.99 -16.46
C VAL A 2 8.97 -17.97 -16.04
N ALA A 3 8.06 -17.45 -16.88
CA ALA A 3 6.61 -17.41 -16.61
C ALA A 3 5.97 -18.79 -16.36
N SER A 4 6.51 -19.86 -16.94
CA SER A 4 6.02 -21.24 -16.79
C SER A 4 6.78 -22.04 -15.74
N SER A 5 7.79 -21.46 -15.07
CA SER A 5 8.57 -22.15 -14.04
C SER A 5 7.88 -22.01 -12.69
N ASP A 6 7.62 -23.10 -11.97
CA ASP A 6 7.00 -23.05 -10.63
C ASP A 6 7.95 -22.50 -9.55
N SER A 7 9.26 -22.47 -9.81
CA SER A 7 10.27 -21.95 -8.90
C SER A 7 10.65 -20.49 -9.19
N ALA A 8 10.11 -19.86 -10.23
CA ALA A 8 10.42 -18.47 -10.53
C ALA A 8 9.84 -17.55 -9.47
N THR A 9 10.66 -16.58 -9.05
CA THR A 9 10.28 -15.57 -8.07
C THR A 9 9.53 -14.40 -8.72
N TYR A 10 8.91 -13.55 -7.90
CA TYR A 10 8.34 -12.29 -8.37
C TYR A 10 9.41 -11.41 -9.03
N ARG A 11 10.61 -11.31 -8.42
CA ARG A 11 11.75 -10.60 -8.99
C ARG A 11 12.14 -11.12 -10.36
N ASP A 12 12.31 -12.44 -10.52
CA ASP A 12 12.70 -13.03 -11.81
C ASP A 12 11.72 -12.65 -12.94
N LEU A 13 10.43 -12.58 -12.61
CA LEU A 13 9.38 -12.26 -13.57
C LEU A 13 9.32 -10.76 -13.87
N VAL A 14 9.49 -9.90 -12.87
CA VAL A 14 9.62 -8.45 -13.10
C VAL A 14 10.83 -8.15 -13.99
N ASP A 15 11.99 -8.76 -13.69
CA ASP A 15 13.21 -8.56 -14.46
C ASP A 15 13.04 -9.09 -15.90
N ALA A 16 12.35 -10.23 -16.07
CA ALA A 16 12.06 -10.80 -17.39
C ALA A 16 11.04 -9.99 -18.22
N LEU A 17 10.11 -9.27 -17.57
CA LEU A 17 9.19 -8.33 -18.25
C LEU A 17 9.93 -7.08 -18.76
N GLY A 18 11.12 -6.81 -18.23
CA GLY A 18 12.03 -5.78 -18.72
C GLY A 18 11.77 -4.38 -18.16
N PRO A 19 12.64 -3.41 -18.50
CA PRO A 19 12.70 -2.09 -17.85
C PRO A 19 11.48 -1.20 -18.13
N ASN A 20 10.69 -1.49 -19.17
CA ASN A 20 9.48 -0.75 -19.49
C ASN A 20 8.26 -1.22 -18.68
N PHE A 21 8.38 -2.34 -17.96
CA PHE A 21 7.36 -2.75 -17.02
C PHE A 21 7.51 -1.90 -15.75
N GLU A 22 6.42 -1.26 -15.35
CA GLU A 22 6.30 -0.50 -14.10
C GLU A 22 6.31 -1.46 -12.89
N GLY A 23 7.43 -2.16 -12.69
CA GLY A 23 7.57 -3.20 -11.68
C GLY A 23 8.82 -3.08 -10.81
N GLY A 24 9.80 -2.27 -11.20
CA GLY A 24 11.03 -2.09 -10.44
C GLY A 24 10.79 -1.61 -9.01
N TYR A 25 9.90 -0.62 -8.82
CA TYR A 25 9.56 -0.13 -7.48
C TYR A 25 8.80 -1.17 -6.65
N PHE A 26 8.00 -2.06 -7.28
CA PHE A 26 7.28 -3.10 -6.54
C PHE A 26 8.21 -3.99 -5.73
N LEU A 27 9.43 -4.22 -6.20
CA LEU A 27 10.43 -5.03 -5.51
C LEU A 27 10.71 -4.48 -4.10
N TYR A 28 10.65 -3.17 -3.90
CA TYR A 28 10.96 -2.50 -2.63
C TYR A 28 9.71 -2.01 -1.87
N ARG A 29 8.52 -2.23 -2.45
CA ARG A 29 7.22 -1.67 -2.03
C ARG A 29 6.92 -1.80 -0.55
N PHE A 30 7.24 -2.93 0.07
CA PHE A 30 6.89 -3.21 1.47
C PHE A 30 7.59 -2.29 2.48
N SER A 31 8.57 -1.50 2.04
CA SER A 31 9.21 -0.46 2.84
C SER A 31 9.01 0.95 2.32
N ASP A 32 8.31 1.15 1.21
CA ASP A 32 8.02 2.47 0.69
C ASP A 32 7.14 3.24 1.70
N PRO A 33 7.39 4.54 1.91
CA PRO A 33 6.58 5.34 2.83
C PRO A 33 5.11 5.37 2.41
N THR A 34 4.84 5.44 1.10
CA THR A 34 3.48 5.49 0.56
C THR A 34 2.73 4.17 0.78
N TYR A 35 3.43 3.02 0.69
CA TYR A 35 2.86 1.72 1.04
C TYR A 35 2.56 1.62 2.53
N VAL A 36 3.50 2.03 3.38
CA VAL A 36 3.38 1.92 4.84
C VAL A 36 2.20 2.75 5.34
N VAL A 37 2.00 3.96 4.81
CA VAL A 37 0.82 4.78 5.10
C VAL A 37 -0.45 4.14 4.54
N ALA A 38 -0.47 3.79 3.25
CA ALA A 38 -1.64 3.21 2.61
C ALA A 38 -2.08 1.92 3.33
N GLN A 39 -1.16 1.05 3.72
CA GLN A 39 -1.46 -0.17 4.47
C GLN A 39 -2.10 0.14 5.83
N ALA A 40 -1.59 1.14 6.56
CA ALA A 40 -2.14 1.54 7.85
C ALA A 40 -3.57 2.09 7.70
N VAL A 41 -3.81 2.95 6.70
CA VAL A 41 -5.13 3.51 6.38
C VAL A 41 -6.08 2.39 5.94
N VAL A 42 -5.66 1.48 5.06
CA VAL A 42 -6.46 0.33 4.62
C VAL A 42 -6.87 -0.52 5.82
N ARG A 43 -5.93 -0.88 6.72
CA ARG A 43 -6.26 -1.67 7.92
C ARG A 43 -7.23 -0.95 8.85
N ALA A 44 -7.06 0.35 9.05
CA ALA A 44 -7.95 1.17 9.88
C ALA A 44 -9.36 1.26 9.30
N VAL A 45 -9.47 1.70 8.03
CA VAL A 45 -10.76 1.95 7.39
C VAL A 45 -11.45 0.63 7.04
N ALA A 46 -10.78 -0.27 6.30
CA ALA A 46 -11.35 -1.56 5.90
C ALA A 46 -11.65 -2.44 7.12
N GLY A 47 -10.78 -2.48 8.14
CA GLY A 47 -11.04 -3.20 9.39
C GLY A 47 -12.21 -2.64 10.22
N THR A 48 -12.62 -1.40 9.96
CA THR A 48 -13.80 -0.78 10.59
C THR A 48 -15.06 -1.07 9.78
N VAL A 49 -15.01 -0.87 8.45
CA VAL A 49 -16.21 -1.04 7.62
C VAL A 49 -16.49 -2.49 7.30
N LEU A 50 -15.51 -3.38 7.20
CA LEU A 50 -15.73 -4.81 6.96
C LEU A 50 -16.04 -5.59 8.25
N ARG A 51 -16.08 -4.92 9.41
CA ARG A 51 -16.48 -5.53 10.69
C ARG A 51 -17.97 -5.89 10.61
N GLY A 52 -18.27 -7.17 10.50
CA GLY A 52 -19.62 -7.69 10.25
C GLY A 52 -19.83 -8.20 8.82
N GLY A 53 -18.77 -8.27 8.01
CA GLY A 53 -18.76 -8.88 6.70
C GLY A 53 -18.90 -7.89 5.54
N GLY A 54 -18.78 -8.44 4.34
CA GLY A 54 -18.79 -7.70 3.08
C GLY A 54 -17.51 -7.94 2.30
N ARG A 55 -17.48 -7.35 1.10
CA ARG A 55 -16.44 -7.54 0.10
C ARG A 55 -15.65 -6.27 -0.13
N ALA A 56 -14.35 -6.39 -0.34
CA ALA A 56 -13.47 -5.29 -0.71
C ALA A 56 -13.08 -5.32 -2.19
N ILE A 57 -12.77 -4.16 -2.77
CA ILE A 57 -12.16 -4.02 -4.08
C ILE A 57 -10.95 -3.06 -4.04
N ASP A 58 -9.85 -3.50 -4.66
CA ASP A 58 -8.64 -2.73 -4.91
C ASP A 58 -8.58 -2.39 -6.40
N ILE A 59 -8.92 -1.14 -6.74
CA ILE A 59 -9.01 -0.63 -8.12
C ILE A 59 -7.67 0.01 -8.49
N CYS A 60 -7.14 -0.33 -9.66
CA CYS A 60 -5.75 -0.03 -10.03
C CYS A 60 -4.77 -0.61 -9.00
N GLY A 61 -5.08 -1.80 -8.46
CA GLY A 61 -4.32 -2.41 -7.36
C GLY A 61 -2.96 -2.98 -7.79
N GLY A 62 -2.61 -2.86 -9.07
CA GLY A 62 -1.34 -3.26 -9.63
C GLY A 62 -1.03 -4.72 -9.33
N SER A 63 0.16 -4.96 -8.78
CA SER A 63 0.60 -6.30 -8.42
C SER A 63 0.11 -6.74 -7.05
N GLY A 64 -0.96 -6.17 -6.48
CA GLY A 64 -1.71 -6.73 -5.35
C GLY A 64 -1.10 -6.56 -3.96
N HIS A 65 -0.13 -5.67 -3.78
CA HIS A 65 0.56 -5.46 -2.49
C HIS A 65 -0.37 -5.02 -1.36
N LEU A 66 -1.34 -4.15 -1.66
CA LEU A 66 -2.36 -3.72 -0.70
C LEU A 66 -3.54 -4.70 -0.65
N THR A 67 -3.90 -5.31 -1.78
CA THR A 67 -4.87 -6.43 -1.82
C THR A 67 -4.49 -7.56 -0.84
N ARG A 68 -3.20 -7.83 -0.63
CA ARG A 68 -2.71 -8.78 0.40
C ARG A 68 -3.32 -8.48 1.78
N SER A 69 -3.44 -7.21 2.17
CA SER A 69 -4.06 -6.82 3.44
C SER A 69 -5.58 -7.05 3.43
N LEU A 70 -6.23 -6.85 2.28
CA LEU A 70 -7.67 -7.06 2.14
C LEU A 70 -8.06 -8.54 2.25
N LEU A 71 -7.17 -9.47 1.86
CA LEU A 71 -7.40 -10.92 2.05
C LEU A 71 -7.63 -11.31 3.51
N GLU A 72 -7.11 -10.52 4.46
CA GLU A 72 -7.27 -10.76 5.89
C GLU A 72 -8.49 -10.07 6.48
N LEU A 73 -8.94 -8.98 5.86
CA LEU A 73 -9.95 -8.07 6.40
C LEU A 73 -11.34 -8.33 5.82
N SER A 74 -11.39 -8.80 4.57
CA SER A 74 -12.62 -9.09 3.84
C SER A 74 -13.13 -10.49 4.20
N SER A 75 -14.42 -10.61 4.51
CA SER A 75 -15.03 -11.93 4.74
C SER A 75 -15.27 -12.69 3.44
N GLU A 76 -15.53 -11.95 2.37
CA GLU A 76 -15.64 -12.48 1.01
C GLU A 76 -14.32 -12.25 0.26
N THR A 77 -14.08 -13.04 -0.78
CA THR A 77 -12.86 -12.92 -1.60
C THR A 77 -12.74 -11.50 -2.17
N PRO A 78 -11.73 -10.70 -1.80
CA PRO A 78 -11.59 -9.34 -2.31
C PRO A 78 -11.28 -9.36 -3.82
N VAL A 79 -11.74 -8.33 -4.52
CA VAL A 79 -11.43 -8.14 -5.95
C VAL A 79 -10.17 -7.30 -6.09
N LEU A 80 -9.27 -7.73 -6.96
CA LEU A 80 -8.18 -6.92 -7.49
C LEU A 80 -8.50 -6.56 -8.93
N ALA A 81 -8.70 -5.28 -9.20
CA ALA A 81 -8.98 -4.74 -10.51
C ALA A 81 -7.80 -3.90 -11.02
N ASP A 82 -7.35 -4.13 -12.25
CA ASP A 82 -6.28 -3.33 -12.89
C ASP A 82 -6.42 -3.34 -14.42
N LEU A 83 -5.82 -2.36 -15.09
CA LEU A 83 -5.76 -2.30 -16.55
C LEU A 83 -4.78 -3.33 -17.12
N TYR A 84 -3.70 -3.61 -16.39
CA TYR A 84 -2.59 -4.43 -16.88
C TYR A 84 -2.71 -5.88 -16.40
N PHE A 85 -3.09 -6.77 -17.32
CA PHE A 85 -3.18 -8.21 -17.06
C PHE A 85 -1.93 -8.78 -16.39
N ALA A 86 -0.72 -8.37 -16.80
CA ALA A 86 0.53 -8.85 -16.23
C ALA A 86 0.64 -8.57 -14.72
N LYS A 87 0.18 -7.40 -14.25
CA LYS A 87 0.20 -7.03 -12.83
C LYS A 87 -0.76 -7.92 -12.03
N ILE A 88 -1.98 -8.12 -12.54
CA ILE A 88 -2.97 -8.99 -11.89
C ILE A 88 -2.52 -10.46 -11.86
N TRP A 89 -1.88 -10.93 -12.93
CA TRP A 89 -1.30 -12.26 -12.98
C TRP A 89 -0.19 -12.44 -11.94
N LEU A 90 0.72 -11.46 -11.81
CA LEU A 90 1.74 -11.44 -10.75
C LEU A 90 1.11 -11.44 -9.35
N ALA A 91 0.04 -10.67 -9.16
CA ALA A 91 -0.67 -10.62 -7.88
C ALA A 91 -1.25 -11.97 -7.48
N ARG A 92 -1.99 -12.60 -8.39
CA ARG A 92 -2.58 -13.94 -8.20
C ARG A 92 -1.55 -15.03 -7.98
N ARG A 93 -0.32 -14.81 -8.43
CA ARG A 93 0.76 -15.77 -8.28
C ARG A 93 1.54 -15.59 -6.99
N PHE A 94 1.77 -14.36 -6.54
CA PHE A 94 2.69 -14.08 -5.43
C PHE A 94 2.04 -13.32 -4.27
N THR A 95 1.57 -12.10 -4.52
CA THR A 95 1.25 -11.15 -3.44
C THR A 95 -0.14 -11.38 -2.83
N ALA A 96 -1.12 -11.74 -3.66
CA ALA A 96 -2.52 -11.89 -3.31
C ALA A 96 -3.16 -13.12 -4.00
N PRO A 97 -2.63 -14.35 -3.81
CA PRO A 97 -3.13 -15.55 -4.49
C PRO A 97 -4.56 -15.93 -4.16
N GLY A 98 -5.16 -15.33 -3.13
CA GLY A 98 -6.56 -15.50 -2.76
C GLY A 98 -7.54 -14.51 -3.41
N CYS A 99 -7.08 -13.50 -4.17
CA CYS A 99 -7.98 -12.46 -4.70
C CYS A 99 -8.77 -12.92 -5.93
N GLU A 100 -9.89 -12.26 -6.24
CA GLU A 100 -10.57 -12.40 -7.53
C GLU A 100 -10.02 -11.36 -8.52
N PRO A 101 -9.36 -11.78 -9.62
CA PRO A 101 -8.72 -10.88 -10.55
C PRO A 101 -9.69 -10.36 -11.62
N VAL A 102 -9.73 -9.04 -11.85
CA VAL A 102 -10.54 -8.44 -12.92
C VAL A 102 -9.71 -7.45 -13.74
N CYS A 103 -9.52 -7.73 -15.03
CA CYS A 103 -8.82 -6.82 -15.93
C CYS A 103 -9.81 -5.79 -16.48
N CYS A 104 -9.76 -4.55 -15.99
CA CYS A 104 -10.64 -3.48 -16.44
C CYS A 104 -9.96 -2.10 -16.35
N ASP A 105 -10.42 -1.17 -17.18
CA ASP A 105 -9.93 0.21 -17.20
C ASP A 105 -10.69 1.07 -16.18
N GLY A 106 -9.96 1.72 -15.26
CA GLY A 106 -10.54 2.69 -14.32
C GLY A 106 -11.13 3.92 -15.03
N ASN A 107 -10.76 4.21 -16.27
CA ASN A 107 -11.37 5.28 -17.06
C ASN A 107 -12.73 4.91 -17.66
N ALA A 108 -13.14 3.64 -17.55
CA ALA A 108 -14.43 3.14 -18.01
C ALA A 108 -15.37 2.84 -16.82
N PRO A 109 -16.69 2.70 -17.05
CA PRO A 109 -17.60 2.17 -16.03
C PRO A 109 -17.13 0.79 -15.54
N LEU A 110 -17.09 0.61 -14.21
CA LEU A 110 -16.58 -0.60 -13.61
C LEU A 110 -17.62 -1.74 -13.70
N PRO A 111 -17.21 -2.97 -14.05
CA PRO A 111 -18.12 -4.07 -14.41
C PRO A 111 -18.74 -4.77 -13.19
N PHE A 112 -19.12 -4.01 -12.15
CA PHE A 112 -19.70 -4.53 -10.92
C PHE A 112 -21.03 -3.86 -10.60
N ALA A 113 -21.91 -4.57 -9.90
CA ALA A 113 -23.18 -4.04 -9.45
C ALA A 113 -23.01 -2.89 -8.43
N ARG A 114 -24.02 -2.03 -8.31
CA ARG A 114 -24.10 -1.04 -7.22
C ARG A 114 -24.13 -1.78 -5.87
N GLY A 115 -23.39 -1.28 -4.88
CA GLY A 115 -23.36 -1.87 -3.53
C GLY A 115 -22.74 -3.27 -3.47
N ALA A 116 -21.98 -3.68 -4.49
CA ALA A 116 -21.30 -4.98 -4.51
C ALA A 116 -20.15 -5.06 -3.49
N PHE A 117 -19.70 -3.93 -2.96
CA PHE A 117 -18.58 -3.84 -2.03
C PHE A 117 -18.96 -3.00 -0.82
N ARG A 118 -18.27 -3.24 0.29
CA ARG A 118 -18.33 -2.38 1.48
C ARG A 118 -17.06 -1.53 1.66
N TYR A 119 -16.03 -1.84 0.88
CA TYR A 119 -14.79 -1.09 0.83
C TYR A 119 -14.28 -1.03 -0.61
N ALA A 120 -14.09 0.17 -1.14
CA ALA A 120 -13.48 0.39 -2.45
C ALA A 120 -12.25 1.29 -2.29
N MET A 121 -11.12 0.89 -2.86
CA MET A 121 -9.89 1.67 -2.78
C MET A 121 -9.17 1.85 -4.12
N CYS A 122 -8.33 2.87 -4.18
CA CYS A 122 -7.35 3.12 -5.23
C CYS A 122 -6.08 3.67 -4.57
N SER A 123 -4.90 3.15 -4.89
CA SER A 123 -3.63 3.61 -4.29
C SER A 123 -2.59 3.88 -5.37
N ASP A 124 -1.86 4.99 -5.25
CA ASP A 124 -0.73 5.37 -6.12
C ASP A 124 -1.06 5.45 -7.63
N ALA A 125 -2.35 5.51 -7.99
CA ALA A 125 -2.80 5.45 -9.38
C ALA A 125 -3.79 6.55 -9.78
N PHE A 126 -4.44 7.20 -8.81
CA PHE A 126 -5.57 8.09 -9.08
C PHE A 126 -5.18 9.33 -9.88
N GLN A 127 -3.95 9.83 -9.70
CA GLN A 127 -3.37 10.91 -10.50
C GLN A 127 -3.32 10.59 -12.00
N TYR A 128 -3.28 9.32 -12.40
CA TYR A 128 -3.27 8.88 -13.80
C TYR A 128 -4.65 8.64 -14.40
N ILE A 129 -5.72 8.64 -13.58
CA ILE A 129 -7.09 8.52 -14.08
C ILE A 129 -7.49 9.83 -14.74
N TRP A 130 -7.93 9.80 -16.00
CA TRP A 130 -8.39 10.99 -16.72
C TRP A 130 -9.82 11.35 -16.33
N THR A 131 -10.71 10.36 -16.25
CA THR A 131 -12.13 10.56 -15.92
C THR A 131 -12.37 10.56 -14.40
N LYS A 132 -11.63 11.39 -13.64
CA LYS A 132 -11.61 11.39 -12.16
C LYS A 132 -12.99 11.45 -11.51
N ARG A 133 -13.88 12.32 -12.03
CA ARG A 133 -15.27 12.44 -11.52
C ARG A 133 -16.06 11.14 -11.71
N GLN A 134 -15.97 10.54 -12.90
CA GLN A 134 -16.61 9.25 -13.17
C GLN A 134 -16.03 8.16 -12.26
N PHE A 135 -14.71 8.12 -12.09
CA PHE A 135 -14.05 7.13 -11.24
C PHE A 135 -14.52 7.22 -9.78
N VAL A 136 -14.54 8.42 -9.20
CA VAL A 136 -15.06 8.63 -7.84
C VAL A 136 -16.54 8.26 -7.76
N ALA A 137 -17.35 8.64 -8.76
CA ALA A 137 -18.76 8.25 -8.82
C ALA A 137 -18.94 6.73 -8.89
N GLU A 138 -18.08 6.03 -9.62
CA GLU A 138 -18.07 4.56 -9.66
C GLU A 138 -17.67 3.97 -8.30
N MET A 139 -16.62 4.45 -7.66
CA MET A 139 -16.24 3.98 -6.30
C MET A 139 -17.38 4.17 -5.29
N VAL A 140 -18.07 5.32 -5.34
CA VAL A 140 -19.23 5.58 -4.49
C VAL A 140 -20.41 4.67 -4.85
N ARG A 141 -20.67 4.44 -6.15
CA ARG A 141 -21.68 3.50 -6.62
C ARG A 141 -21.40 2.07 -6.16
N LEU A 142 -20.12 1.66 -6.16
CA LEU A 142 -19.69 0.33 -5.73
C LEU A 142 -19.97 0.06 -4.26
N ILE A 143 -19.85 1.07 -3.39
CA ILE A 143 -20.23 0.95 -1.98
C ILE A 143 -21.73 1.13 -1.72
N GLY A 144 -22.47 1.64 -2.72
CA GLY A 144 -23.92 1.81 -2.67
C GLY A 144 -24.38 2.92 -1.71
N ASP A 145 -25.68 2.93 -1.45
CA ASP A 145 -26.30 3.89 -0.52
C ASP A 145 -26.20 3.45 0.96
N ASP A 146 -25.55 2.30 1.20
CA ASP A 146 -25.31 1.81 2.55
C ASP A 146 -24.46 2.82 3.33
N THR A 147 -24.90 3.12 4.55
CA THR A 147 -24.15 3.96 5.48
C THR A 147 -22.89 3.28 6.00
N ALA A 148 -22.73 1.98 5.77
CA ALA A 148 -21.66 1.17 6.32
C ALA A 148 -20.41 1.04 5.42
N GLY A 149 -20.42 1.59 4.19
CA GLY A 149 -19.31 1.48 3.24
C GLY A 149 -18.27 2.60 3.31
N ALA A 150 -17.10 2.39 2.70
CA ALA A 150 -16.07 3.44 2.55
C ALA A 150 -15.34 3.40 1.20
N VAL A 151 -15.03 4.59 0.71
CA VAL A 151 -14.11 4.86 -0.40
C VAL A 151 -12.80 5.38 0.16
N VAL A 152 -11.67 4.83 -0.29
CA VAL A 152 -10.33 5.30 0.09
C VAL A 152 -9.47 5.53 -1.15
N ILE A 153 -8.90 6.71 -1.28
CA ILE A 153 -7.88 6.99 -2.28
C ILE A 153 -6.60 7.32 -1.54
N ASN A 154 -5.60 6.43 -1.60
CA ASN A 154 -4.31 6.64 -0.95
C ASN A 154 -3.30 7.21 -1.95
N HIS A 155 -2.41 8.05 -1.45
CA HIS A 155 -1.27 8.57 -2.20
C HIS A 155 -1.66 9.15 -3.57
N THR A 156 -2.54 10.15 -3.56
CA THR A 156 -2.81 10.96 -4.76
C THR A 156 -2.00 12.23 -4.71
N HIS A 157 -1.33 12.57 -5.81
CA HIS A 157 -0.47 13.75 -5.87
C HIS A 157 -1.27 15.04 -5.73
N ASN A 158 -0.66 16.04 -5.10
CA ASN A 158 -1.23 17.37 -4.95
C ASN A 158 -0.71 18.31 -6.04
N GLN A 159 -1.62 19.01 -6.74
CA GLN A 159 -1.26 19.94 -7.82
C GLN A 159 -0.43 21.15 -7.33
N ARG A 160 -0.50 21.48 -6.04
CA ARG A 160 0.19 22.64 -5.46
C ARG A 160 1.65 22.39 -5.14
N THR A 161 2.09 21.14 -5.18
CA THR A 161 3.44 20.70 -4.88
C THR A 161 4.02 19.99 -6.09
N TRP A 162 5.34 19.78 -6.11
CA TRP A 162 5.97 19.00 -7.17
C TRP A 162 6.15 17.55 -6.72
N SER A 163 5.95 16.59 -7.64
CA SER A 163 6.37 15.20 -7.46
C SER A 163 6.96 14.64 -8.77
N PRO A 164 7.95 13.72 -8.71
CA PRO A 164 8.59 13.15 -9.89
C PRO A 164 7.59 12.50 -10.86
N SER A 165 6.62 11.77 -10.32
CA SER A 165 5.64 10.98 -11.09
C SER A 165 4.28 11.68 -11.20
N HIS A 166 4.28 12.99 -11.45
CA HIS A 166 3.18 13.91 -11.13
C HIS A 166 1.78 13.50 -11.62
N GLY A 167 1.65 12.94 -12.83
CA GLY A 167 0.36 12.58 -13.42
C GLY A 167 -0.48 13.82 -13.75
N GLN A 168 -1.79 13.77 -13.48
CA GLN A 168 -2.72 14.89 -13.63
C GLN A 168 -3.39 15.22 -12.28
N PRO A 169 -2.65 15.74 -11.31
CA PRO A 169 -3.18 15.96 -9.97
C PRO A 169 -4.16 17.13 -9.93
N LEU A 170 -4.97 17.16 -8.87
CA LEU A 170 -5.86 18.28 -8.55
C LEU A 170 -5.39 18.96 -7.26
N THR A 171 -5.91 20.16 -7.00
CA THR A 171 -5.82 20.78 -5.68
C THR A 171 -6.64 19.98 -4.64
N PRO A 172 -6.41 20.18 -3.33
CA PRO A 172 -7.23 19.57 -2.29
C PRO A 172 -8.74 19.85 -2.49
N GLU A 173 -9.11 21.07 -2.89
CA GLU A 173 -10.49 21.44 -3.19
C GLU A 173 -11.01 20.70 -4.41
N GLY A 174 -10.22 20.64 -5.48
CA GLY A 174 -10.59 19.92 -6.70
C GLY A 174 -10.87 18.45 -6.44
N TYR A 175 -10.13 17.81 -5.52
CA TYR A 175 -10.43 16.44 -5.09
C TYR A 175 -11.72 16.32 -4.27
N ARG A 176 -12.02 17.28 -3.38
CA ARG A 176 -13.29 17.28 -2.64
C ARG A 176 -14.48 17.39 -3.58
N ASP A 177 -14.38 18.26 -4.59
CA ASP A 177 -15.45 18.54 -5.56
C ASP A 177 -15.80 17.35 -6.47
N LEU A 178 -14.97 16.29 -6.49
CA LEU A 178 -15.29 15.05 -7.19
C LEU A 178 -16.39 14.22 -6.50
N PHE A 179 -16.62 14.44 -5.20
CA PHE A 179 -17.58 13.67 -4.42
C PHE A 179 -18.92 14.40 -4.33
N GLU A 180 -19.93 13.93 -5.05
CA GLU A 180 -21.25 14.58 -5.08
C GLU A 180 -22.15 14.22 -3.88
N THR A 181 -22.12 12.96 -3.45
CA THR A 181 -23.08 12.42 -2.47
C THR A 181 -22.46 12.03 -1.14
N LEU A 182 -21.16 12.22 -0.99
CA LEU A 182 -20.37 11.80 0.17
C LEU A 182 -19.39 12.91 0.51
N GLU A 183 -19.27 13.29 1.78
CA GLU A 183 -18.29 14.29 2.20
C GLU A 183 -16.94 13.58 2.46
N PRO A 184 -15.90 13.82 1.64
CA PRO A 184 -14.61 13.21 1.85
C PRO A 184 -13.81 13.97 2.92
N ARG A 185 -13.00 13.24 3.69
CA ARG A 185 -11.93 13.83 4.50
C ARG A 185 -10.59 13.64 3.80
N LEU A 186 -9.86 14.73 3.66
CA LEU A 186 -8.50 14.74 3.12
C LEU A 186 -7.50 14.80 4.27
N PHE A 187 -6.38 14.10 4.09
CA PHE A 187 -5.26 14.07 5.00
C PHE A 187 -3.98 14.32 4.23
N GLY A 188 -3.09 15.15 4.78
CA GLY A 188 -1.70 15.24 4.32
C GLY A 188 -0.98 13.94 4.69
N GLU A 189 -0.32 13.32 3.71
CA GLU A 189 0.33 12.03 3.91
C GLU A 189 1.51 12.11 4.88
N THR A 190 2.21 13.26 4.93
CA THR A 190 3.33 13.50 5.84
C THR A 190 2.91 13.31 7.30
N GLY A 191 1.74 13.83 7.67
CA GLY A 191 1.18 13.64 9.01
C GLY A 191 0.77 12.20 9.29
N LEU A 192 0.25 11.47 8.29
CA LEU A 192 -0.10 10.05 8.46
C LEU A 192 1.16 9.19 8.62
N LEU A 193 2.22 9.49 7.86
CA LEU A 193 3.51 8.84 7.97
C LEU A 193 4.10 9.05 9.37
N ALA A 194 4.05 10.27 9.90
CA ALA A 194 4.53 10.57 11.24
C ALA A 194 3.83 9.73 12.32
N ASP A 195 2.50 9.56 12.23
CA ASP A 195 1.74 8.69 13.14
C ASP A 195 2.23 7.23 13.08
N VAL A 196 2.42 6.71 11.86
CA VAL A 196 2.89 5.33 11.64
C VAL A 196 4.31 5.11 12.18
N VAL A 197 5.23 6.02 11.89
CA VAL A 197 6.64 5.92 12.31
C VAL A 197 6.79 6.04 13.83
N LYS A 198 6.03 6.97 14.45
CA LYS A 198 5.99 7.12 15.91
C LYS A 198 5.52 5.85 16.62
N GLY A 199 4.72 5.02 15.94
CA GLY A 199 4.14 3.80 16.49
C GLY A 199 2.96 4.05 17.43
N GLY A 200 2.41 5.27 17.40
CA GLY A 200 1.19 5.64 18.09
C GLY A 200 -0.07 5.19 17.34
N PRO A 201 -1.26 5.66 17.74
CA PRO A 201 -2.45 5.48 16.91
C PRO A 201 -2.34 6.30 15.61
N LEU A 202 -2.87 5.76 14.51
CA LEU A 202 -3.15 6.51 13.30
C LEU A 202 -4.37 7.40 13.54
N ASP A 203 -4.19 8.71 13.61
CA ASP A 203 -5.29 9.62 13.94
C ASP A 203 -6.07 10.04 12.69
N LEU A 204 -7.12 9.27 12.35
CA LEU A 204 -8.09 9.65 11.31
C LEU A 204 -9.19 10.58 11.83
N GLY A 205 -9.20 10.88 13.14
CA GLY A 205 -10.08 11.86 13.77
C GLY A 205 -9.64 13.29 13.53
N ARG A 206 -8.35 13.50 13.25
CA ARG A 206 -7.77 14.81 12.94
C ARG A 206 -8.41 15.47 11.70
N ARG A 207 -8.25 16.79 11.63
CA ARG A 207 -8.63 17.62 10.48
C ARG A 207 -7.43 18.48 10.10
N ASP A 208 -6.81 18.14 8.98
CA ASP A 208 -5.66 18.89 8.47
C ASP A 208 -6.15 20.23 7.91
N SER A 209 -5.39 21.31 8.17
CA SER A 209 -5.73 22.65 7.70
C SER A 209 -5.56 22.77 6.19
N GLY A 210 -6.17 23.79 5.57
CA GLY A 210 -5.95 24.10 4.15
C GLY A 210 -4.45 24.28 3.84
N GLU A 211 -3.73 25.03 4.67
CA GLU A 211 -2.28 25.22 4.55
C GLU A 211 -1.50 23.89 4.63
N THR A 212 -1.88 22.98 5.53
CA THR A 212 -1.25 21.66 5.64
C THR A 212 -1.47 20.85 4.36
N LEU A 213 -2.72 20.82 3.87
CA LEU A 213 -3.07 20.07 2.66
C LEU A 213 -2.43 20.69 1.41
N ASP A 214 -2.26 22.00 1.37
CA ASP A 214 -1.61 22.70 0.27
C ASP A 214 -0.12 22.40 0.17
N ALA A 215 0.54 22.25 1.32
CA ALA A 215 1.97 22.02 1.41
C ALA A 215 2.38 20.53 1.28
N ASP A 216 1.45 19.59 1.50
CA ASP A 216 1.78 18.16 1.45
C ASP A 216 1.93 17.67 -0.01
N PRO A 217 3.00 16.92 -0.35
CA PRO A 217 3.20 16.36 -1.70
C PRO A 217 2.10 15.38 -2.11
N ALA A 218 1.52 14.66 -1.15
CA ALA A 218 0.54 13.62 -1.42
C ALA A 218 -0.60 13.66 -0.41
N LEU A 219 -1.78 13.26 -0.86
CA LEU A 219 -3.00 13.30 -0.08
C LEU A 219 -3.59 11.90 0.02
N THR A 220 -4.17 11.61 1.18
CA THR A 220 -5.09 10.48 1.37
C THR A 220 -6.51 11.01 1.51
N ILE A 221 -7.46 10.39 0.81
CA ILE A 221 -8.87 10.76 0.80
C ILE A 221 -9.68 9.60 1.36
N VAL A 222 -10.52 9.88 2.35
CA VAL A 222 -11.45 8.90 2.92
C VAL A 222 -12.88 9.44 2.83
N GLY A 223 -13.72 8.79 2.05
CA GLY A 223 -15.15 9.07 1.97
C GLY A 223 -15.95 7.97 2.65
N THR A 224 -16.72 8.31 3.69
CA THR A 224 -17.63 7.36 4.36
C THR A 224 -18.66 8.11 5.21
N ARG A 225 -19.80 7.47 5.48
CA ARG A 225 -20.80 7.95 6.44
C ARG A 225 -20.59 7.37 7.85
N ARG A 226 -19.59 6.50 8.03
CA ARG A 226 -19.25 5.86 9.31
C ARG A 226 -18.42 6.80 10.19
N PRO A 227 -18.97 7.36 11.28
CA PRO A 227 -18.21 8.30 12.12
C PRO A 227 -17.05 7.62 12.88
N ASP A 228 -17.16 6.33 13.16
CA ASP A 228 -16.12 5.55 13.85
C ASP A 228 -14.88 5.27 13.00
N VAL A 229 -14.95 5.48 11.68
CA VAL A 229 -13.76 5.54 10.83
C VAL A 229 -12.90 6.76 11.19
N PHE A 230 -13.52 7.88 11.56
CA PHE A 230 -12.83 9.13 11.91
C PHE A 230 -12.48 9.21 13.40
N ALA A 231 -11.75 8.20 13.87
CA ALA A 231 -11.22 8.09 15.21
C ALA A 231 -9.74 7.67 15.17
N PRO A 232 -9.00 7.77 16.29
CA PRO A 232 -7.66 7.19 16.38
C PRO A 232 -7.70 5.65 16.29
N HIS A 233 -6.93 5.08 15.37
CA HIS A 233 -6.85 3.63 15.16
C HIS A 233 -5.51 3.08 15.64
N ARG A 234 -5.56 2.04 16.48
CA ARG A 234 -4.34 1.36 16.93
C ARG A 234 -3.68 0.64 15.75
N LEU A 235 -2.40 0.91 15.53
CA LEU A 235 -1.60 0.18 14.55
C LEU A 235 -1.41 -1.28 15.00
N ALA A 236 -1.54 -2.20 14.06
CA ALA A 236 -1.23 -3.60 14.32
C ALA A 236 0.27 -3.76 14.60
N PRO A 237 0.66 -4.51 15.64
CA PRO A 237 2.07 -4.86 15.83
C PRO A 237 2.55 -5.73 14.65
N PRO A 238 3.88 -5.78 14.39
CA PRO A 238 4.44 -6.78 13.49
C PRO A 238 3.97 -8.18 13.92
N PRO A 239 3.55 -9.05 12.98
CA PRO A 239 3.12 -10.39 13.34
C PRO A 239 4.28 -11.17 13.95
N SER A 240 3.98 -12.02 14.94
CA SER A 240 4.98 -12.92 15.55
C SER A 240 5.41 -14.03 14.58
N ASP A 241 4.50 -14.45 13.70
CA ASP A 241 4.70 -15.49 12.70
C ASP A 241 4.67 -14.88 11.29
N ALA A 242 5.58 -15.34 10.44
CA ALA A 242 5.64 -14.92 9.04
C ALA A 242 4.39 -15.37 8.28
N ARG A 243 3.80 -14.47 7.49
CA ARG A 243 2.72 -14.82 6.54
C ARG A 243 3.28 -15.31 5.21
N GLY A 244 4.44 -14.80 4.82
CA GLY A 244 5.25 -15.35 3.75
C GLY A 244 6.65 -15.68 4.27
N GLU A 245 7.64 -14.92 3.83
CA GLU A 245 9.06 -15.13 4.10
C GLU A 245 9.64 -13.90 4.79
N LEU A 246 10.16 -14.10 6.00
CA LEU A 246 10.89 -13.05 6.71
C LEU A 246 12.29 -12.92 6.13
N ARG A 247 12.71 -11.68 5.86
CA ARG A 247 14.07 -11.40 5.40
C ARG A 247 14.53 -10.00 5.77
N VAL A 248 15.83 -9.79 5.67
CA VAL A 248 16.40 -8.43 5.64
C VAL A 248 15.86 -7.70 4.41
N ASN A 249 15.40 -6.47 4.61
CA ASN A 249 14.80 -5.64 3.57
C ASN A 249 15.76 -5.53 2.37
N PRO A 250 15.29 -5.78 1.15
CA PRO A 250 16.07 -5.70 -0.08
C PRO A 250 16.80 -4.37 -0.36
N LEU A 251 16.43 -3.28 0.31
CA LEU A 251 17.18 -2.02 0.28
C LEU A 251 18.49 -2.09 1.07
N TYR A 252 18.73 -3.13 1.88
CA TYR A 252 19.97 -3.33 2.61
C TYR A 252 20.91 -4.27 1.88
N VAL A 253 22.12 -3.79 1.62
CA VAL A 253 23.21 -4.57 1.03
C VAL A 253 24.19 -4.97 2.14
N LEU A 254 24.70 -6.20 2.06
CA LEU A 254 25.73 -6.70 2.97
C LEU A 254 27.03 -5.88 2.81
N ASP A 255 27.46 -5.23 3.89
CA ASP A 255 28.67 -4.41 4.00
C ASP A 255 29.81 -5.20 4.67
N SER A 256 29.46 -6.16 5.55
CA SER A 256 30.41 -7.05 6.25
C SER A 256 29.76 -8.39 6.59
N ASP A 257 30.43 -9.50 6.26
CA ASP A 257 30.02 -10.86 6.66
C ASP A 257 30.63 -11.30 8.01
N ALA A 258 31.08 -10.36 8.84
CA ALA A 258 31.47 -10.67 10.23
C ALA A 258 30.27 -11.16 11.06
N ASP A 259 30.51 -11.63 12.28
CA ASP A 259 29.42 -11.82 13.26
C ASP A 259 29.55 -10.75 14.36
N PRO A 260 28.58 -9.81 14.46
CA PRO A 260 27.36 -9.71 13.67
C PRO A 260 27.59 -9.19 12.24
N ALA A 261 26.73 -9.61 11.30
CA ALA A 261 26.78 -9.21 9.89
C ALA A 261 26.30 -7.76 9.75
N GLY A 262 27.05 -6.96 9.00
CA GLY A 262 26.78 -5.54 8.79
C GLY A 262 26.04 -5.28 7.48
N TYR A 263 24.99 -4.47 7.53
CA TYR A 263 24.19 -4.09 6.38
C TYR A 263 24.09 -2.58 6.23
N ARG A 264 24.02 -2.12 4.98
CA ARG A 264 23.93 -0.70 4.63
C ARG A 264 22.74 -0.44 3.72
N LEU A 265 21.97 0.59 4.03
CA LEU A 265 20.86 1.05 3.21
C LEU A 265 21.38 1.61 1.87
N ARG A 266 20.82 1.12 0.76
CA ARG A 266 21.16 1.54 -0.60
C ARG A 266 19.91 1.55 -1.47
N PHE A 267 19.60 2.72 -2.03
CA PHE A 267 18.52 2.84 -2.99
C PHE A 267 18.91 2.30 -4.37
N PRO A 268 17.94 1.76 -5.14
CA PRO A 268 18.18 1.21 -6.46
C PRO A 268 18.51 2.29 -7.52
N SER A 269 18.04 3.52 -7.34
CA SER A 269 18.31 4.66 -8.23
C SER A 269 18.10 6.00 -7.50
N GLU A 270 18.58 7.09 -8.10
CA GLU A 270 18.35 8.47 -7.63
C GLU A 270 16.87 8.85 -7.69
N ASP A 271 16.16 8.48 -8.77
CA ASP A 271 14.72 8.74 -8.90
C ASP A 271 13.91 8.04 -7.79
N TYR A 272 14.27 6.79 -7.46
CA TYR A 272 13.64 6.06 -6.35
C TYR A 272 13.94 6.75 -5.01
N GLU A 273 15.17 7.23 -4.80
CA GLU A 273 15.53 7.99 -3.61
C GLU A 273 14.73 9.29 -3.51
N GLN A 274 14.53 10.00 -4.61
CA GLN A 274 13.77 11.24 -4.63
C GLN A 274 12.30 11.03 -4.28
N GLU A 275 11.68 9.96 -4.81
CA GLU A 275 10.27 9.64 -4.56
C GLU A 275 10.06 9.04 -3.16
N TYR A 276 10.91 8.10 -2.73
CA TYR A 276 10.68 7.28 -1.53
C TYR A 276 11.67 7.54 -0.39
N GLY A 277 12.52 8.57 -0.50
CA GLY A 277 13.56 8.91 0.47
C GLY A 277 13.07 9.15 1.90
N ALA A 278 11.79 9.48 2.07
CA ALA A 278 11.16 9.62 3.37
C ALA A 278 11.22 8.34 4.24
N CYS A 279 11.48 7.17 3.63
CA CYS A 279 11.72 5.94 4.39
C CYS A 279 12.92 6.03 5.37
N ARG A 280 13.86 6.96 5.16
CA ARG A 280 14.97 7.24 6.12
C ARG A 280 14.49 7.63 7.52
N GLN A 281 13.25 8.08 7.67
CA GLN A 281 12.65 8.34 8.98
C GLN A 281 12.54 7.09 9.85
N TYR A 282 12.49 5.90 9.24
CA TYR A 282 12.42 4.62 9.96
C TYR A 282 13.50 3.61 9.55
N LEU A 283 14.06 3.69 8.34
CA LEU A 283 15.18 2.85 7.89
C LEU A 283 16.53 3.48 8.28
N PRO A 284 17.28 2.92 9.24
CA PRO A 284 18.62 3.41 9.57
C PRO A 284 19.62 3.13 8.44
N ASP A 285 20.60 4.01 8.26
CA ASP A 285 21.63 3.85 7.21
C ASP A 285 22.47 2.57 7.34
N ARG A 286 22.65 2.10 8.59
CA ARG A 286 23.39 0.87 8.90
C ARG A 286 22.70 0.08 10.00
N VAL A 287 22.75 -1.24 9.89
CA VAL A 287 22.33 -2.19 10.93
C VAL A 287 23.31 -3.34 11.02
N THR A 288 23.35 -3.98 12.18
CA THR A 288 24.05 -5.25 12.37
C THR A 288 23.07 -6.31 12.84
N ILE A 289 23.20 -7.54 12.36
CA ILE A 289 22.35 -8.66 12.72
C ILE A 289 23.24 -9.88 12.95
N ASP A 290 23.12 -10.51 14.11
CA ASP A 290 23.89 -11.70 14.44
C ASP A 290 23.46 -12.93 13.61
N ARG A 291 24.38 -13.88 13.42
CA ARG A 291 24.13 -15.06 12.58
C ARG A 291 22.99 -15.94 13.10
N ALA A 292 22.78 -16.02 14.41
CA ALA A 292 21.70 -16.83 14.98
C ALA A 292 20.32 -16.21 14.68
N SER A 293 20.22 -14.88 14.74
CA SER A 293 19.06 -14.12 14.32
C SER A 293 18.76 -14.30 12.83
N LEU A 294 19.75 -14.25 11.95
CA LEU A 294 19.57 -14.50 10.51
C LEU A 294 19.04 -15.92 10.24
N ALA A 295 19.63 -16.94 10.86
CA ALA A 295 19.16 -18.32 10.73
C ALA A 295 17.73 -18.52 11.26
N ALA A 296 17.30 -17.73 12.24
CA ALA A 296 15.92 -17.77 12.73
C ALA A 296 14.92 -17.19 11.71
N LEU A 297 15.30 -16.14 10.98
CA LEU A 297 14.48 -15.56 9.90
C LEU A 297 14.29 -16.56 8.77
N ASP A 298 15.35 -17.27 8.35
CA ASP A 298 15.29 -18.33 7.34
C ASP A 298 14.35 -19.48 7.75
N ALA A 299 14.25 -19.73 9.06
CA ALA A 299 13.30 -20.68 9.64
C ALA A 299 11.88 -20.10 9.83
N GLY A 300 11.59 -18.89 9.33
CA GLY A 300 10.28 -18.24 9.38
C GLY A 300 9.88 -17.68 10.74
N ARG A 301 10.83 -17.52 11.67
CA ARG A 301 10.57 -17.02 13.03
C ARG A 301 11.11 -15.62 13.18
N LEU A 302 10.35 -14.72 13.81
CA LEU A 302 10.82 -13.40 14.18
C LEU A 302 11.32 -13.40 15.64
N PRO A 303 12.65 -13.35 15.90
CA PRO A 303 13.16 -13.27 17.26
C PRO A 303 12.70 -11.98 17.95
N SER A 304 12.45 -12.04 19.26
CA SER A 304 12.04 -10.86 20.05
C SER A 304 13.04 -9.70 19.95
N GLY A 305 14.33 -10.01 19.82
CA GLY A 305 15.41 -9.03 19.60
C GLY A 305 15.32 -8.27 18.27
N LEU A 306 14.56 -8.77 17.28
CA LEU A 306 14.40 -8.14 15.97
C LEU A 306 13.05 -7.41 15.81
N LEU A 307 12.21 -7.34 16.85
CA LEU A 307 10.90 -6.68 16.77
C LEU A 307 11.01 -5.20 16.40
N ASP A 308 12.04 -4.50 16.92
CA ASP A 308 12.30 -3.11 16.53
C ASP A 308 12.70 -3.00 15.06
N LEU A 309 13.57 -3.89 14.58
CA LEU A 309 13.97 -3.94 13.17
C LEU A 309 12.78 -4.26 12.24
N ALA A 310 11.84 -5.12 12.67
CA ALA A 310 10.61 -5.39 11.92
C ALA A 310 9.65 -4.18 11.91
N ARG A 311 9.50 -3.50 13.05
CA ARG A 311 8.74 -2.24 13.14
C ARG A 311 9.31 -1.18 12.20
N ARG A 312 10.63 -1.07 12.15
CA ARG A 312 11.39 -0.16 11.28
C ARG A 312 11.52 -0.63 9.84
N ARG A 313 10.91 -1.76 9.47
CA ARG A 313 10.97 -2.33 8.09
C ARG A 313 12.39 -2.68 7.62
N VAL A 314 13.32 -2.89 8.55
CA VAL A 314 14.63 -3.50 8.28
C VAL A 314 14.46 -5.00 8.10
N ILE A 315 13.59 -5.62 8.89
CA ILE A 315 13.08 -6.97 8.63
C ILE A 315 11.67 -6.83 8.03
N VAL A 316 11.42 -7.54 6.93
CA VAL A 316 10.14 -7.49 6.21
C VAL A 316 9.60 -8.89 6.00
N ASP A 317 8.28 -9.02 6.10
CA ASP A 317 7.52 -10.22 5.73
C ASP A 317 7.05 -10.06 4.28
N LEU A 318 7.78 -10.68 3.36
CA LEU A 318 7.46 -10.65 1.94
C LEU A 318 6.58 -11.85 1.56
N PRO A 319 5.80 -11.76 0.47
CA PRO A 319 5.12 -12.93 -0.07
C PRO A 319 6.09 -14.08 -0.36
N LYS A 320 5.58 -15.32 -0.42
CA LYS A 320 6.41 -16.47 -0.76
C LYS A 320 6.97 -16.33 -2.17
N ASN A 321 8.21 -16.77 -2.39
CA ASN A 321 8.92 -16.66 -3.68
C ASN A 321 8.96 -15.21 -4.22
N TYR A 322 9.11 -14.20 -3.34
CA TYR A 322 9.14 -12.81 -3.79
C TYR A 322 10.52 -12.37 -4.31
N TYR A 323 11.60 -12.85 -3.68
CA TYR A 323 12.98 -12.81 -4.22
C TYR A 323 13.71 -14.12 -3.92
#